data_AF-A0A2M9WE93-F1
#
_entry.id   AF-A0A2M9WE93-F1
#
_cell.length_a   1.000
_cell.length_b   1.000
_cell.length_c   1.000
_cell.angle_alpha   90.00
_cell.angle_beta   90.00
_cell.angle_gamma   90.00
#
_symmetry.space_group_name_H-M   'P 1'
#
loop_
_entity.id
_entity.type
_entity.pdbx_description
1 polymer ?
#
loop_
_entity_poly.entity_id
_entity_poly.type
_entity_poly.pdbx_seq_one_letter_code
_entity_poly.pdbx_strand_id
1 'polypeptide(L)' 'MDDKPLTQEQFNDLADYICRWGVFTGPGGIQGHEFQALTVIDEPTEEPEGRKIYVGVRYPLAVYDFDIGFTVLRS' A
#
# COMPACT_ATOMS: atom_id res chain seq x y z
N MET A 1 1.38 10.56 -19.92
CA MET A 1 2.05 10.17 -18.68
C MET A 1 2.01 8.66 -18.70
N ASP A 2 3.15 8.02 -18.92
CA ASP A 2 3.24 6.56 -18.95
C ASP A 2 2.83 6.00 -17.59
N ASP A 3 1.58 5.53 -17.50
CA ASP A 3 1.02 4.81 -16.36
C ASP A 3 1.59 3.37 -16.38
N LYS A 4 2.92 3.28 -16.31
CA LYS A 4 3.61 2.01 -16.32
C LYS A 4 3.47 1.39 -14.93
N PRO A 5 2.90 0.18 -14.80
CA PRO A 5 2.82 -0.49 -13.52
C PRO A 5 4.24 -0.69 -12.94
N LEU A 6 4.35 -0.61 -11.61
CA LEU A 6 5.61 -0.87 -10.91
C LEU A 6 6.09 -2.29 -11.24
N THR A 7 7.41 -2.47 -11.33
CA THR A 7 7.98 -3.83 -11.29
C THR A 7 7.83 -4.41 -9.89
N GLN A 8 7.93 -5.75 -9.77
CA GLN A 8 7.88 -6.42 -8.47
C GLN A 8 8.93 -5.89 -7.49
N GLU A 9 10.15 -5.61 -7.96
CA GLU A 9 11.22 -5.06 -7.13
C GLU A 9 10.88 -3.64 -6.63
N GLN A 10 10.31 -2.80 -7.49
CA GLN A 10 9.89 -1.44 -7.11
C GLN A 10 8.73 -1.45 -6.12
N PHE A 11 7.77 -2.36 -6.31
CA PHE A 11 6.68 -2.56 -5.37
C PHE A 11 7.21 -3.00 -4.00
N ASN A 12 8.11 -3.98 -3.98
CA ASN A 12 8.72 -4.51 -2.76
C ASN A 12 9.52 -3.44 -2.01
N ASP A 13 10.34 -2.66 -2.70
CA ASP A 13 11.12 -1.58 -2.07
C ASP A 13 10.22 -0.54 -1.38
N LEU A 14 9.13 -0.16 -2.04
CA LEU A 14 8.14 0.77 -1.47
C LEU A 14 7.38 0.15 -0.29
N ALA A 15 6.97 -1.11 -0.41
CA ALA A 15 6.30 -1.83 0.67
C ALA A 15 7.21 -1.95 1.90
N ASP A 16 8.47 -2.33 1.70
CA ASP A 16 9.47 -2.46 2.77
C ASP A 16 9.74 -1.11 3.45
N TYR A 17 9.80 -0.01 2.69
CA TYR A 17 9.90 1.32 3.26
C TYR A 17 8.74 1.63 4.22
N ILE A 18 7.50 1.40 3.77
CA ILE A 18 6.30 1.63 4.59
C ILE A 18 6.30 0.69 5.80
N CYS A 19 6.63 -0.59 5.62
CA CYS A 19 6.67 -1.56 6.72
C CYS A 19 7.75 -1.24 7.76
N ARG A 20 8.88 -0.69 7.34
CA ARG A 20 10.00 -0.34 8.22
C ARG A 20 9.74 0.91 9.06
N TRP A 21 9.05 1.90 8.50
CA TRP A 21 8.86 3.21 9.13
C TRP A 21 7.42 3.47 9.58
N GLY A 22 6.48 2.64 9.15
CA GLY A 22 5.08 2.70 9.53
C GLY A 22 4.78 1.96 10.82
N VAL A 23 3.52 2.05 11.23
CA VAL A 23 2.97 1.35 12.39
C VAL A 23 1.94 0.35 11.92
N PHE A 24 2.07 -0.90 12.35
CA PHE A 24 1.03 -1.90 12.12
C PHE A 24 -0.23 -1.56 12.92
N THR A 25 -1.35 -1.47 12.22
CA THR A 25 -2.66 -1.02 12.73
C THR A 25 -3.73 -2.10 12.64
N GLY A 26 -3.39 -3.28 12.11
CA GLY A 26 -4.35 -4.36 11.88
C GLY A 26 -5.39 -4.01 10.81
N PRO A 27 -6.51 -4.73 10.74
CA PRO A 27 -7.49 -4.58 9.66
C PRO A 27 -8.26 -3.25 9.68
N GLY A 28 -8.27 -2.52 10.80
CA GLY A 28 -8.96 -1.23 10.95
C GLY A 28 -8.11 0.01 10.64
N GLY A 29 -6.97 -0.15 9.95
CA GLY A 29 -5.94 0.89 9.83
C GLY A 29 -6.32 2.15 9.05
N ILE A 30 -7.08 2.01 7.97
CA ILE A 30 -7.56 3.13 7.14
C ILE A 30 -9.08 3.21 7.26
N GLN A 31 -9.63 4.41 7.49
CA GLN A 31 -11.07 4.61 7.57
C GLN A 31 -11.71 4.64 6.18
N GLY A 32 -12.96 4.16 6.08
CA GLY A 32 -13.69 3.97 4.82
C GLY A 32 -13.72 5.20 3.88
N HIS A 33 -13.77 6.41 4.43
CA HIS A 33 -13.82 7.64 3.64
C HIS A 33 -12.46 8.05 3.06
N GLU A 34 -11.35 7.61 3.68
CA GLU A 34 -10.00 7.94 3.24
C GLU A 34 -9.65 7.23 1.93
N PHE A 35 -10.19 6.03 1.69
CA PHE A 35 -9.96 5.26 0.46
C PHE A 35 -10.34 5.99 -0.82
N GLN A 36 -11.33 6.88 -0.80
CA GLN A 36 -11.78 7.59 -2.01
C GLN A 36 -10.72 8.57 -2.55
N ALA A 37 -9.78 9.00 -1.70
CA ALA A 37 -8.71 9.91 -2.08
C ALA A 37 -7.38 9.19 -2.38
N LEU A 38 -7.34 7.86 -2.28
CA LEU A 38 -6.13 7.06 -2.40
C LEU A 38 -6.09 6.34 -3.76
N THR A 39 -4.93 6.40 -4.39
CA THR A 39 -4.57 5.52 -5.49
C THR A 39 -4.11 4.19 -4.91
N VAL A 40 -4.61 3.09 -5.47
CA VAL A 40 -4.20 1.73 -5.10
C VAL A 40 -3.23 1.23 -6.16
N ILE A 41 -2.10 0.69 -5.70
CA ILE A 41 -1.16 -0.06 -6.52
C ILE A 41 -1.24 -1.51 -6.05
N ASP A 42 -1.65 -2.39 -6.94
CA ASP A 42 -1.65 -3.83 -6.69
C ASP A 42 -0.25 -4.40 -6.88
N GLU A 43 0.11 -5.40 -6.06
CA GLU A 43 1.33 -6.17 -6.24
C GLU A 43 1.33 -6.81 -7.65
N PRO A 44 2.42 -6.70 -8.42
CA PRO A 44 2.49 -7.21 -9.79
C PRO A 44 2.72 -8.74 -9.80
N THR A 45 1.77 -9.47 -9.21
CA THR A 45 1.69 -10.93 -9.15
C THR A 45 0.43 -11.43 -9.88
N GLU A 46 0.43 -12.70 -10.26
CA GLU A 46 -0.77 -13.38 -10.82
C GLU A 46 -1.78 -13.76 -9.72
N GLU A 47 -1.38 -13.66 -8.45
CA GLU A 47 -2.24 -13.97 -7.31
C GLU A 47 -3.23 -12.84 -7.01
N PRO A 48 -4.55 -13.12 -6.95
CA PRO A 48 -5.56 -12.09 -6.69
C PRO A 48 -5.50 -11.51 -5.27
N GLU A 49 -4.78 -12.17 -4.37
CA GLU A 49 -4.67 -11.87 -2.94
C GLU A 49 -3.32 -11.23 -2.57
N GLY A 50 -2.61 -10.67 -3.55
CA GLY A 50 -1.36 -9.93 -3.33
C GLY A 50 -1.52 -8.67 -2.45
N ARG A 51 -0.40 -8.16 -1.98
CA ARG A 51 -0.37 -6.93 -1.17
C ARG A 51 -0.84 -5.73 -1.98
N LYS A 52 -1.28 -4.70 -1.27
CA LYS A 52 -1.72 -3.43 -1.89
C LYS A 52 -1.01 -2.28 -1.24
N ILE A 53 -0.52 -1.35 -2.05
CA ILE A 53 0.03 -0.08 -1.57
C ILE A 53 -1.00 1.01 -1.83
N TYR A 54 -1.32 1.78 -0.79
CA TYR A 54 -2.19 2.92 -0.85
C TYR A 54 -1.34 4.19 -0.88
N VAL A 55 -1.56 5.03 -1.89
CA VAL A 55 -0.80 6.25 -2.13
C VAL A 55 -1.76 7.43 -2.15
N GLY A 56 -1.48 8.46 -1.36
CA GLY A 56 -2.19 9.75 -1.45
C GLY A 56 -1.71 10.55 -2.66
N VAL A 57 -2.29 11.74 -2.87
CA VAL A 57 -1.99 12.60 -4.04
C VAL A 57 -0.49 12.89 -4.23
N ARG A 58 0.36 12.73 -3.19
CA ARG A 58 1.82 12.97 -3.26
C ARG A 58 2.71 12.07 -2.39
N TYR A 59 2.19 11.08 -1.68
CA TYR A 59 3.01 10.28 -0.76
C TYR A 59 2.44 8.87 -0.53
N PRO A 60 3.31 7.86 -0.34
CA PRO A 60 2.88 6.53 0.10
C PRO A 60 2.28 6.61 1.50
N LEU A 61 1.13 5.98 1.69
CA LEU A 61 0.38 6.03 2.95
C LEU A 61 0.45 4.70 3.71
N ALA A 62 0.17 3.58 3.03
CA ALA A 62 0.05 2.29 3.70
C ALA A 62 0.33 1.10 2.79
N VAL A 63 0.71 -0.01 3.42
CA VAL A 63 0.67 -1.37 2.86
C VAL A 63 -0.50 -2.08 3.51
N TYR A 64 -1.31 -2.75 2.70
CA TYR A 64 -2.24 -3.77 3.14
C TYR A 64 -1.69 -5.14 2.77
N ASP A 65 -1.57 -5.98 3.78
CA ASP A 65 -1.22 -7.38 3.64
C ASP A 65 -2.48 -8.23 3.85
N PHE A 66 -2.77 -9.10 2.89
CA PHE A 66 -4.05 -9.81 2.82
C PHE A 66 -4.24 -10.70 4.05
N ASP A 67 -5.44 -10.67 4.63
CA ASP A 67 -5.80 -11.37 5.88
C ASP A 67 -5.03 -10.92 7.15
N ILE A 68 -4.04 -10.02 7.03
CA ILE A 68 -3.24 -9.51 8.15
C ILE A 68 -3.69 -8.09 8.55
N GLY A 69 -3.77 -7.16 7.59
CA GLY A 69 -4.17 -5.77 7.83
C GLY A 69 -3.16 -4.74 7.36
N PHE A 70 -3.26 -3.53 7.92
CA PHE A 70 -2.55 -2.36 7.42
C PHE A 70 -1.31 -2.01 8.24
N THR A 71 -0.23 -1.68 7.55
CA THR A 71 0.89 -0.89 8.09
C THR A 71 0.85 0.50 7.50
N VAL A 72 0.78 1.52 8.35
CA VAL A 72 0.50 2.91 7.94
C VAL A 72 1.67 3.82 8.33
N LEU A 73 2.15 4.64 7.39
CA LEU A 73 3.05 5.75 7.67
C LEU A 73 2.28 6.86 8.36
N ARG A 74 2.61 7.15 9.62
CA ARG A 74 2.05 8.28 10.36
C ARG A 74 3.08 9.41 10.41
N SER A 75 2.65 10.62 10.06
CA SER A 75 3.40 11.87 10.24
C SER A 75 3.28 12.40 11.66
#